data_AF-A0A941I868-F1
#
_entry.id   AF-A0A941I868-F1
#
_cell.length_a   1.000
_cell.length_b   1.000
_cell.length_c   1.000
_cell.angle_alpha   90.00
_cell.angle_beta   90.00
_cell.angle_gamma   90.00
#
_symmetry.space_group_name_H-M   'P 1'
#
loop_
_entity.id
_entity.type
_entity.pdbx_description
1 polymer ?
#
loop_
_entity_poly.entity_id
_entity_poly.type
_entity_poly.pdbx_seq_one_letter_code
_entity_poly.pdbx_strand_id
1 'polypeptide(L)'
;ASLLFPIPRSAKREEIGISGTLPFFGVDIWNGYELSWLNQRGKPQVAIARFHVPADSPNIIESKSFKLYLNSFNQTKVADTDTLIHTLQRDLTAAAGAYVPVSLTLPEQFSQLQMQEL
;
A
#
# COMPACT_ATOMS: atom_id res chain seq x y z
N ALA A 1 -3.27 11.61 0.20
CA ALA A 1 -3.11 11.23 -1.22
C ALA A 1 -2.04 12.00 -2.02
N SER A 2 -1.89 13.33 -1.94
CA SER A 2 -1.07 14.12 -2.91
C SER A 2 0.42 13.75 -3.02
N LEU A 3 0.97 13.00 -2.05
CA LEU A 3 2.34 12.50 -2.08
C LEU A 3 2.53 11.25 -2.95
N LEU A 4 1.45 10.51 -3.27
CA LEU A 4 1.53 9.29 -4.06
C LEU A 4 1.80 9.64 -5.53
N PHE A 5 2.84 9.01 -6.09
CA PHE A 5 3.23 9.20 -7.49
C PHE A 5 2.91 7.92 -8.29
N PRO A 6 1.79 7.88 -9.04
CA PRO A 6 1.47 6.75 -9.90
C PRO A 6 2.35 6.72 -11.15
N ILE A 7 2.83 5.54 -11.51
CA ILE A 7 3.60 5.27 -12.74
C ILE A 7 2.76 4.34 -13.62
N PRO A 8 2.41 4.75 -14.84
CA PRO A 8 1.70 3.89 -15.78
C PRO A 8 2.47 2.61 -16.09
N ARG A 9 1.82 1.45 -15.96
CA ARG A 9 2.45 0.16 -16.32
C ARG A 9 2.62 -0.01 -17.83
N SER A 10 1.80 0.68 -18.63
CA SER A 10 1.74 0.55 -20.08
C SER A 10 3.10 0.78 -20.76
N ALA A 11 3.82 1.83 -20.38
CA ALA A 11 5.10 2.18 -21.01
C ALA A 11 6.11 1.02 -20.96
N LYS A 12 6.31 0.41 -19.78
CA LYS A 12 7.23 -0.73 -19.64
C LYS A 12 6.70 -2.05 -20.20
N ARG A 13 5.38 -2.21 -20.26
CA ARG A 13 4.75 -3.37 -20.91
C ARG A 13 4.93 -3.34 -22.43
N GLU A 14 4.77 -2.17 -23.04
CA GLU A 14 4.94 -1.98 -24.47
C GLU A 14 6.39 -2.29 -24.89
N GLU A 15 7.39 -1.86 -24.11
CA GLU A 15 8.81 -2.18 -24.33
C GLU A 15 9.09 -3.69 -24.39
N ILE A 16 8.31 -4.52 -23.69
CA ILE A 16 8.44 -5.98 -23.69
C ILE A 16 7.37 -6.69 -24.55
N GLY A 17 6.71 -5.95 -25.44
CA GLY A 17 5.74 -6.50 -26.40
C GLY A 17 4.38 -6.87 -25.81
N ILE A 18 4.07 -6.43 -24.59
CA ILE A 18 2.77 -6.68 -23.95
C ILE A 18 1.83 -5.52 -24.29
N SER A 19 0.75 -5.84 -24.99
CA SER A 19 -0.32 -4.90 -25.36
C SER A 19 -1.69 -5.56 -25.24
N GLY A 20 -2.73 -4.75 -25.01
CA GLY A 20 -4.10 -5.26 -24.88
C GLY A 20 -4.33 -6.10 -23.62
N THR A 21 -4.83 -7.32 -23.79
CA THR A 21 -5.12 -8.24 -22.67
C THR A 21 -3.81 -8.77 -22.10
N LEU A 22 -3.65 -8.71 -20.78
CA LEU A 22 -2.45 -9.22 -20.13
C LEU A 22 -2.34 -10.75 -20.29
N PRO A 23 -1.17 -11.29 -20.65
CA PRO A 23 -0.96 -12.73 -20.79
C PRO A 23 -0.78 -13.44 -19.43
N PHE A 24 -1.01 -12.72 -18.33
CA PHE A 24 -0.83 -13.19 -16.97
C PHE A 24 -1.85 -12.56 -16.03
N PHE A 25 -2.05 -13.22 -14.89
CA PHE A 25 -2.66 -12.66 -13.69
C PHE A 25 -1.59 -12.55 -12.60
N GLY A 26 -1.80 -11.69 -11.63
CA GLY A 26 -0.85 -11.55 -10.53
C GLY A 26 -1.13 -10.34 -9.65
N VAL A 27 -0.23 -10.13 -8.70
CA VAL A 27 -0.30 -9.05 -7.72
C VAL A 27 1.10 -8.66 -7.31
N ASP A 28 1.35 -7.36 -7.15
CA ASP A 28 2.52 -6.88 -6.43
C ASP A 28 2.18 -6.84 -4.95
N ILE A 29 2.85 -7.67 -4.14
CA ILE A 29 2.67 -7.67 -2.68
C ILE A 29 3.72 -6.78 -2.04
N TRP A 30 3.27 -5.76 -1.32
CA TRP A 30 4.13 -4.79 -0.66
C TRP A 30 3.97 -4.91 0.85
N ASN A 31 5.08 -4.96 1.58
CA ASN A 31 5.09 -4.94 3.04
C ASN A 31 5.65 -3.59 3.52
N GLY A 32 4.85 -2.83 4.26
CA GLY A 32 5.24 -1.60 4.93
C GLY A 32 5.59 -1.88 6.38
N TYR A 33 6.88 -2.09 6.66
CA TYR A 33 7.38 -2.42 8.00
C TYR A 33 7.43 -1.23 8.97
N GLU A 34 7.36 0.00 8.44
CA GLU A 34 7.56 1.24 9.19
C GLU A 34 6.28 2.10 9.24
N LEU A 35 5.09 1.48 9.33
CA LEU A 35 3.85 2.25 9.47
C LEU A 35 3.65 2.69 10.92
N SER A 36 3.49 4.00 11.12
CA SER A 36 3.23 4.61 12.42
C SER A 36 2.23 5.77 12.35
N TRP A 37 1.46 5.97 13.41
CA TRP A 37 0.51 7.08 13.56
C TRP A 37 0.25 7.42 15.03
N LEU A 38 -0.52 8.48 15.30
CA LEU A 38 -0.93 8.82 16.67
C LEU A 38 -2.39 8.39 16.92
N ASN A 39 -2.68 7.81 18.09
CA ASN A 39 -4.08 7.72 18.52
C ASN A 39 -4.62 9.09 18.96
N GLN A 40 -5.90 9.18 19.32
CA GLN A 40 -6.53 10.44 19.72
C GLN A 40 -5.86 11.13 20.93
N ARG A 41 -5.21 10.35 21.80
CA ARG A 41 -4.44 10.85 22.96
C ARG A 41 -3.02 11.28 22.60
N GLY A 42 -2.60 11.17 21.33
CA GLY A 42 -1.25 11.49 20.88
C GLY A 42 -0.21 10.41 21.17
N LYS A 43 -0.62 9.20 21.56
CA LYS A 43 0.31 8.08 21.76
C LYS A 43 0.65 7.46 20.40
N PRO A 44 1.95 7.31 20.04
CA PRO A 44 2.35 6.57 18.85
C PRO A 44 1.81 5.15 18.84
N GLN A 45 1.35 4.72 17.67
CA GLN A 45 0.89 3.38 17.31
C GLN A 45 1.76 2.90 16.15
N VAL A 46 2.01 1.60 16.07
CA VAL A 46 2.79 1.00 14.98
C VAL A 46 2.11 -0.26 14.46
N ALA A 47 2.30 -0.57 13.19
CA ALA A 47 1.81 -1.79 12.56
C ALA A 47 2.71 -2.20 11.40
N ILE A 48 2.65 -3.48 11.02
CA ILE A 48 3.16 -3.94 9.72
C ILE A 48 1.99 -3.95 8.75
N ALA A 49 2.11 -3.21 7.65
CA ALA A 49 1.08 -3.14 6.62
C ALA A 49 1.39 -4.09 5.46
N ARG A 50 0.37 -4.73 4.90
CA ARG A 50 0.47 -5.47 3.64
C ARG A 50 -0.54 -4.93 2.64
N PHE A 51 -0.04 -4.65 1.45
CA PHE A 51 -0.79 -4.10 0.32
C PHE A 51 -0.72 -5.06 -0.86
N HIS A 52 -1.86 -5.27 -1.52
CA HIS A 52 -1.97 -6.13 -2.69
C HIS A 52 -2.35 -5.25 -3.88
N VAL A 53 -1.38 -4.89 -4.73
CA VAL A 53 -1.68 -4.07 -5.92
C VAL A 53 -1.88 -5.03 -7.09
N PRO A 54 -3.09 -5.14 -7.67
CA PRO A 54 -3.34 -6.05 -8.77
C PRO A 54 -2.39 -5.78 -9.95
N ALA A 55 -1.87 -6.83 -10.57
CA ALA A 55 -1.00 -6.66 -11.74
C ALA A 55 -1.75 -5.97 -12.88
N ASP A 56 -3.07 -6.14 -13.01
CA ASP A 56 -3.89 -5.46 -14.01
C ASP A 56 -4.24 -4.00 -13.69
N SER A 57 -3.74 -3.43 -12.59
CA SER A 57 -3.90 -2.01 -12.30
C SER A 57 -3.28 -1.12 -13.39
N PRO A 58 -3.90 0.01 -13.77
CA PRO A 58 -3.32 0.97 -14.71
C PRO A 58 -1.93 1.47 -14.28
N ASN A 59 -1.77 1.72 -12.97
CA ASN A 59 -0.55 2.26 -12.40
C ASN A 59 0.04 1.33 -11.33
N ILE A 60 1.37 1.28 -11.29
CA ILE A 60 2.11 0.94 -10.06
C ILE A 60 2.41 2.24 -9.32
N ILE A 61 2.66 2.20 -8.01
CA ILE A 61 2.98 3.39 -7.22
C ILE A 61 4.50 3.45 -7.03
N GLU A 62 5.12 4.61 -7.20
CA GLU A 62 6.57 4.77 -7.01
C GLU A 62 6.96 4.62 -5.52
N SER A 63 7.97 3.79 -5.24
CA SER A 63 8.29 3.36 -3.87
C SER A 63 8.70 4.49 -2.93
N LYS A 64 9.45 5.51 -3.39
CA LYS A 64 9.84 6.66 -2.56
C LYS A 64 8.63 7.52 -2.21
N SER A 65 7.75 7.78 -3.17
CA SER A 65 6.49 8.51 -2.99
C SER A 65 5.58 7.79 -1.99
N PHE A 66 5.51 6.45 -2.07
CA PHE A 66 4.72 5.64 -1.17
C PHE A 66 5.27 5.68 0.25
N LYS A 67 6.60 5.57 0.42
CA LYS A 67 7.24 5.73 1.73
C LYS A 67 6.95 7.11 2.35
N LEU A 68 7.04 8.19 1.55
CA LEU A 68 6.71 9.54 2.04
C LEU A 68 5.24 9.66 2.43
N TYR A 69 4.33 9.03 1.67
CA TYR A 69 2.91 8.96 2.02
C TYR A 69 2.69 8.23 3.36
N LEU A 70 3.29 7.07 3.58
CA LEU A 70 3.17 6.36 4.87
C LEU A 70 3.73 7.19 6.02
N ASN A 71 4.90 7.82 5.83
CA ASN A 71 5.51 8.67 6.85
C ASN A 71 4.70 9.92 7.19
N SER A 72 3.78 10.36 6.31
CA SER A 72 2.88 11.47 6.61
C SER A 72 1.90 11.14 7.75
N PHE A 73 1.70 9.87 8.08
CA PHE A 73 0.88 9.45 9.21
C PHE A 73 1.59 9.54 10.56
N ASN A 74 2.93 9.59 10.60
CA ASN A 74 3.71 9.50 11.85
C ASN A 74 3.27 10.49 12.93
N GLN A 75 2.88 11.72 12.54
CA GLN A 75 2.39 12.78 13.43
C GLN A 75 0.89 13.07 13.27
N THR A 76 0.17 12.21 12.57
CA THR A 76 -1.26 12.37 12.29
C THR A 76 -2.08 11.57 13.31
N LYS A 77 -3.07 12.23 13.92
CA LYS A 77 -4.04 11.56 14.80
C LYS A 77 -5.07 10.82 13.95
N VAL A 78 -5.22 9.52 14.20
CA VAL A 78 -6.25 8.67 13.60
C VAL A 78 -7.15 8.11 14.69
N ALA A 79 -8.45 8.00 14.43
CA ALA A 79 -9.44 7.57 15.42
C ALA A 79 -9.17 6.14 15.89
N ASP A 80 -8.98 5.24 14.93
CA ASP A 80 -8.77 3.82 15.11
C ASP A 80 -8.06 3.20 13.89
N THR A 81 -7.73 1.92 14.00
CA THR A 81 -7.04 1.15 12.96
C THR A 81 -7.88 1.02 11.69
N ASP A 82 -9.19 0.85 11.79
CA ASP A 82 -10.09 0.69 10.64
C ASP A 82 -10.13 1.97 9.81
N THR A 83 -10.17 3.14 10.46
CA THR A 83 -10.07 4.44 9.78
C THR A 83 -8.77 4.56 9.00
N LEU A 84 -7.65 4.09 9.55
CA LEU A 84 -6.36 4.09 8.85
C LEU A 84 -6.40 3.15 7.64
N ILE A 85 -6.89 1.92 7.80
CA ILE A 85 -7.04 0.94 6.72
C ILE A 85 -7.88 1.51 5.58
N HIS A 86 -9.04 2.09 5.88
CA HIS A 86 -9.93 2.68 4.89
C HIS A 86 -9.27 3.87 4.17
N THR A 87 -8.52 4.70 4.90
CA THR A 87 -7.80 5.84 4.31
C THR A 87 -6.72 5.38 3.34
N LEU A 88 -5.87 4.43 3.77
CA LEU A 88 -4.83 3.84 2.94
C LEU A 88 -5.42 3.16 1.70
N GLN A 89 -6.44 2.32 1.88
CA GLN A 89 -7.11 1.61 0.79
C GLN A 89 -7.69 2.59 -0.24
N ARG A 90 -8.42 3.62 0.21
CA ARG A 90 -9.02 4.62 -0.68
C ARG A 90 -7.94 5.35 -1.50
N ASP A 91 -6.92 5.87 -0.83
CA ASP A 91 -5.89 6.68 -1.46
C ASP A 91 -5.05 5.83 -2.45
N LEU A 92 -4.70 4.60 -2.07
CA LEU A 92 -3.94 3.68 -2.93
C LEU A 92 -4.78 3.16 -4.10
N THR A 93 -6.07 2.88 -3.88
CA THR A 93 -6.99 2.50 -4.96
C THR A 93 -7.10 3.61 -6.00
N ALA A 94 -7.21 4.87 -5.55
CA ALA A 94 -7.24 6.02 -6.44
C ALA A 94 -5.92 6.19 -7.22
N ALA A 95 -4.76 5.99 -6.59
CA ALA A 95 -3.47 6.10 -7.26
C ALA A 95 -3.21 4.95 -8.25
N ALA A 96 -3.51 3.71 -7.86
CA ALA A 96 -3.31 2.53 -8.70
C ALA A 96 -4.30 2.47 -9.88
N GLY A 97 -5.50 3.03 -9.72
CA GLY A 97 -6.60 2.92 -10.68
C GLY A 97 -7.33 1.57 -10.63
N ALA A 98 -7.10 0.79 -9.56
CA ALA A 98 -7.73 -0.50 -9.29
C ALA A 98 -7.80 -0.72 -7.78
N TYR A 99 -8.69 -1.60 -7.32
CA TYR A 99 -8.87 -1.87 -5.89
C TYR A 99 -7.59 -2.44 -5.26
N VAL A 100 -7.11 -1.80 -4.17
CA VAL A 100 -5.90 -2.23 -3.43
C VAL A 100 -6.28 -2.66 -2.02
N PRO A 101 -6.42 -3.98 -1.74
CA PRO A 101 -6.60 -4.50 -0.39
C PRO A 101 -5.45 -4.10 0.53
N VAL A 102 -5.81 -3.67 1.75
CA VAL A 102 -4.87 -3.29 2.82
C VAL A 102 -5.16 -4.10 4.06
N SER A 103 -4.13 -4.64 4.68
CA SER A 103 -4.21 -5.32 5.97
C SER A 103 -3.11 -4.82 6.90
N LEU A 104 -3.44 -4.66 8.18
CA LEU A 104 -2.48 -4.26 9.21
C LEU A 104 -2.34 -5.40 10.22
N THR A 105 -1.11 -5.77 10.50
CA THR A 105 -0.77 -6.62 11.64
C THR A 105 -0.37 -5.71 12.78
N LEU A 106 -1.07 -5.81 13.92
CA LEU A 106 -0.76 -5.03 15.11
C LEU A 106 0.34 -5.70 15.95
N PRO A 107 0.98 -4.98 16.89
CA PRO A 107 2.12 -5.50 17.64
C PRO A 107 1.86 -6.82 18.37
N GLU A 108 0.63 -7.01 18.86
CA GLU A 108 0.20 -8.22 19.56
C GLU A 108 0.23 -9.46 18.66
N GLN A 109 0.24 -9.27 17.34
CA GLN A 109 0.20 -10.31 16.32
C GLN A 109 1.53 -10.48 15.59
N PHE A 110 2.57 -9.70 15.91
CA PHE A 110 3.87 -9.79 15.23
C PHE A 110 4.53 -11.16 15.34
N SER A 111 4.32 -11.89 16.44
CA SER A 111 4.85 -13.25 16.60
C SER A 111 4.18 -14.28 15.70
N GLN A 112 3.01 -13.96 15.15
CA GLN A 112 2.23 -14.82 14.26
C GLN A 112 2.51 -14.55 12.79
N LEU A 113 3.22 -13.44 12.48
CA LEU A 113 3.64 -13.11 11.13
C LEU A 113 4.66 -14.13 10.64
N GLN A 114 4.21 -15.03 9.76
CA GLN A 114 5.12 -15.87 9.00
C GLN A 114 5.62 -15.11 7.78
N MET A 115 6.95 -14.94 7.69
CA MET A 115 7.60 -14.56 6.45
C MET A 115 7.75 -15.83 5.61
N GLN A 116 6.83 -16.03 4.66
CA GLN A 116 6.93 -17.08 3.65
C GLN A 116 7.36 -16.47 2.32
N GLU A 117 8.21 -17.20 1.59
CA GLU A 117 8.39 -17.00 0.16
C GLU A 117 7.20 -17.62 -0.57
N LEU A 118 6.72 -16.96 -1.63
CA LEU A 118 5.66 -17.44 -2.51
C LEU A 118 6.16 -18.57 -3.41
#